data_AF-A0A7J9SVS0-F1
#
_entry.id   AF-A0A7J9SVS0-F1
#
_cell.length_a   1.000
_cell.length_b   1.000
_cell.length_c   1.000
_cell.angle_alpha   90.00
_cell.angle_beta   90.00
_cell.angle_gamma   90.00
#
_symmetry.space_group_name_H-M   'P 1'
#
loop_
_entity.id
_entity.type
_entity.pdbx_description
1 polymer ?
#
loop_
_entity_poly.entity_id
_entity_poly.type
_entity_poly.pdbx_seq_one_letter_code
_entity_poly.pdbx_strand_id
1 'polypeptide(L)'
;MELNTILFIKKKFQEHYRKEPPEPPPGLEKREWGFLMFEPDSGMRRHKAFVSVGEMQEYIQAMVPAHVYHSAAYYQHPSAPTMKEKNWEGADLIFDIDADHLPVKTDSFKVMLDDAKHEIIKLIGFLMDDFGFDGETLHIAFSGGRGYHVHVRDPRVLNLDSAQRREIVDYLSGTGLDLDHIFKKKYVEGDDKRSKILVFPSESQGGWGRLVNRKLISYLQELAGGDNPVKRLMEFDRIGKKTANKIINTVNDPVHLEPLRMGNFDALSSIPAGFWETALQQVIPHISVHIDEPVTADIKRLIRAASSLHGKSGMKVISLTVDELHRFEPLVDAVVFGDNEIKINVTRPTTVEMMDEQFEVEEGANVLPEYAAIYLMCKGAAEYMGGVR
;
A
#
# COMPACT_ATOMS: atom_id res chain seq x y z
N MET A 1 -11.83 -23.09 -13.07
CA MET A 1 -11.03 -22.89 -14.29
C MET A 1 -10.88 -24.22 -14.99
N GLU A 2 -11.56 -24.33 -16.13
CA GLU A 2 -11.48 -25.49 -17.01
C GLU A 2 -10.17 -25.51 -17.79
N LEU A 3 -9.81 -26.69 -18.32
CA LEU A 3 -8.55 -26.87 -19.07
C LEU A 3 -8.48 -25.94 -20.30
N ASN A 4 -9.58 -25.76 -21.02
CA ASN A 4 -9.61 -24.87 -22.19
C ASN A 4 -9.31 -23.42 -21.83
N THR A 5 -9.87 -22.95 -20.71
CA THR A 5 -9.59 -21.62 -20.15
C THR A 5 -8.13 -21.48 -19.75
N ILE A 6 -7.57 -22.48 -19.05
CA ILE A 6 -6.15 -22.50 -18.69
C ILE A 6 -5.27 -22.39 -19.93
N LEU A 7 -5.52 -23.19 -20.96
CA LEU A 7 -4.74 -23.19 -22.19
C LEU A 7 -4.83 -21.85 -22.92
N PHE A 8 -6.01 -21.24 -22.95
CA PHE A 8 -6.22 -19.92 -23.54
C PHE A 8 -5.42 -18.83 -22.80
N ILE A 9 -5.56 -18.72 -21.48
CA ILE A 9 -4.84 -17.73 -20.68
C ILE A 9 -3.33 -17.98 -20.77
N LYS A 10 -2.88 -19.24 -20.69
CA LYS A 10 -1.46 -19.58 -20.81
C LYS A 10 -0.90 -19.17 -22.18
N LYS A 11 -1.66 -19.35 -23.27
CA LYS A 11 -1.26 -18.84 -24.59
C LYS A 11 -1.08 -17.31 -24.57
N LYS A 12 -2.02 -16.59 -23.96
CA LYS A 12 -1.96 -15.11 -23.85
C LYS A 12 -0.81 -14.62 -22.98
N PHE A 13 -0.54 -15.28 -21.85
CA PHE A 13 0.62 -14.99 -21.01
C PHE A 13 1.93 -15.29 -21.74
N GLN A 14 1.99 -16.36 -22.54
CA GLN A 14 3.17 -16.68 -23.34
C GLN A 14 3.43 -15.63 -24.42
N GLU A 15 2.40 -15.16 -25.11
CA GLU A 15 2.48 -14.06 -26.07
C GLU A 15 3.03 -12.79 -25.40
N HIS A 16 2.52 -12.46 -24.21
CA HIS A 16 3.02 -11.34 -23.42
C HIS A 16 4.49 -11.51 -23.04
N TYR A 17 4.87 -12.62 -22.39
CA TYR A 17 6.26 -12.85 -21.95
C TYR A 17 7.28 -12.93 -23.09
N ARG A 18 6.86 -13.25 -24.32
CA ARG A 18 7.74 -13.17 -25.50
C ARG A 18 7.91 -11.74 -25.99
N LYS A 19 6.83 -10.94 -25.97
CA LYS A 19 6.85 -9.54 -26.41
C LYS A 19 7.57 -8.65 -25.39
N GLU A 20 7.30 -8.89 -24.11
CA GLU A 20 7.79 -8.13 -22.98
C GLU A 20 8.15 -9.09 -21.83
N PRO A 21 9.38 -9.64 -21.84
CA PRO A 21 9.81 -10.54 -20.79
C PRO A 21 10.02 -9.79 -19.45
N PRO A 22 9.81 -10.45 -18.29
CA PRO A 22 10.04 -9.82 -17.00
C PRO A 22 11.48 -9.34 -16.81
N GLU A 23 11.62 -8.26 -16.05
CA GLU A 23 12.92 -7.67 -15.72
C GLU A 23 13.50 -8.29 -14.44
N PRO A 24 14.83 -8.48 -14.37
CA PRO A 24 15.49 -8.95 -13.16
C PRO A 24 15.46 -7.86 -12.07
N PRO A 25 15.32 -8.23 -10.79
CA PRO A 25 15.74 -7.36 -9.71
C PRO A 25 17.28 -7.22 -9.70
N PRO A 26 17.83 -6.19 -9.04
CA PRO A 26 19.25 -6.10 -8.76
C PRO A 26 19.76 -7.35 -8.01
N GLY A 27 20.98 -7.78 -8.37
CA GLY A 27 21.61 -8.96 -7.83
C GLY A 27 20.92 -10.27 -8.22
N LEU A 28 20.46 -10.38 -9.48
CA LEU A 28 19.77 -11.53 -10.05
C LEU A 28 20.33 -12.88 -9.58
N GLU A 29 21.66 -13.03 -9.65
CA GLU A 29 22.43 -14.22 -9.35
C GLU A 29 22.45 -14.60 -7.86
N LYS A 30 22.07 -13.66 -6.99
CA LYS A 30 21.97 -13.83 -5.54
C LYS A 30 20.54 -14.04 -5.05
N ARG A 31 19.56 -14.02 -5.96
CA ARG A 31 18.13 -14.09 -5.62
C ARG A 31 17.61 -15.51 -5.79
N GLU A 32 16.81 -15.97 -4.83
CA GLU A 32 15.96 -17.13 -5.05
C GLU A 32 14.75 -16.72 -5.91
N TRP A 33 14.38 -17.57 -6.85
CA TRP A 33 13.17 -17.42 -7.66
C TRP A 33 12.12 -18.46 -7.31
N GLY A 34 10.86 -18.02 -7.34
CA GLY A 34 9.68 -18.82 -7.06
C GLY A 34 8.63 -18.64 -8.15
N PHE A 35 7.92 -19.72 -8.50
CA PHE A 35 6.91 -19.68 -9.56
C PHE A 35 5.66 -20.44 -9.14
N LEU A 36 4.48 -19.84 -9.40
CA LEU A 36 3.21 -20.56 -9.37
C LEU A 36 2.75 -20.78 -10.81
N MET A 37 2.26 -21.99 -11.09
CA MET A 37 1.75 -22.35 -12.41
C MET A 37 0.22 -22.27 -12.43
N PHE A 38 -0.38 -22.35 -13.62
CA PHE A 38 -1.84 -22.34 -13.78
C PHE A 38 -2.49 -23.65 -13.33
N GLU A 39 -1.75 -24.76 -13.39
CA GLU A 39 -2.27 -26.06 -13.02
C GLU A 39 -2.59 -26.10 -11.50
N PRO A 40 -3.80 -26.53 -11.11
CA PRO A 40 -4.18 -26.71 -9.71
C PRO A 40 -3.18 -27.62 -8.98
N ASP A 41 -2.98 -27.37 -7.69
CA ASP A 41 -2.13 -28.19 -6.79
C ASP A 41 -0.64 -28.32 -7.20
N SER A 42 -0.19 -27.56 -8.20
CA SER A 42 1.22 -27.56 -8.64
C SER A 42 2.20 -27.06 -7.59
N GLY A 43 1.69 -26.41 -6.53
CA GLY A 43 2.48 -25.78 -5.49
C GLY A 43 3.39 -24.68 -6.02
N MET A 44 4.20 -24.09 -5.14
CA MET A 44 5.21 -23.14 -5.55
C MET A 44 6.50 -23.87 -5.93
N ARG A 45 6.98 -23.65 -7.16
CA ARG A 45 8.29 -24.13 -7.59
C ARG A 45 9.35 -23.14 -7.11
N ARG A 46 10.11 -23.54 -6.09
CA ARG A 46 11.11 -22.72 -5.38
C ARG A 46 12.54 -23.19 -5.62
N HIS A 47 13.50 -22.53 -4.96
CA HIS A 47 14.93 -22.85 -5.01
C HIS A 47 15.51 -22.76 -6.42
N LYS A 48 14.98 -21.86 -7.25
CA LYS A 48 15.55 -21.51 -8.54
C LYS A 48 16.47 -20.31 -8.40
N ALA A 49 17.49 -20.28 -9.24
CA ALA A 49 18.44 -19.20 -9.37
C ALA A 49 18.89 -19.16 -10.83
N PHE A 50 19.24 -17.99 -11.32
CA PHE A 50 19.68 -17.78 -12.69
C PHE A 50 20.99 -17.03 -12.68
N VAL A 51 21.90 -17.37 -13.58
CA VAL A 51 23.21 -16.70 -13.68
C VAL A 51 23.21 -15.55 -14.68
N SER A 52 22.16 -15.45 -15.51
CA SER A 52 22.01 -14.38 -16.50
C SER A 52 20.55 -14.03 -16.76
N VAL A 53 20.32 -12.82 -17.26
CA VAL A 53 18.98 -12.34 -17.64
C VAL A 53 18.37 -13.22 -18.73
N GLY A 54 19.17 -13.62 -19.74
CA GLY A 54 18.71 -14.48 -20.83
C GLY A 54 18.17 -15.82 -20.34
N GLU A 55 18.91 -16.51 -19.45
CA GLU A 55 18.47 -17.79 -18.87
C GLU A 55 17.14 -17.65 -18.12
N MET A 56 16.99 -16.59 -17.32
CA MET A 56 15.77 -16.31 -16.57
C MET A 56 14.58 -16.07 -17.50
N GLN A 57 14.77 -15.26 -18.54
CA GLN A 57 13.73 -14.94 -19.51
C GLN A 57 13.33 -16.16 -20.34
N GLU A 58 14.30 -16.95 -20.81
CA GLU A 58 14.05 -18.22 -21.52
C GLU A 58 13.24 -19.19 -20.65
N TYR A 59 13.59 -19.32 -19.37
CA TYR A 59 12.85 -20.16 -18.43
C TYR A 59 11.40 -19.71 -18.27
N ILE A 60 11.16 -18.40 -18.07
CA ILE A 60 9.82 -17.83 -17.90
C ILE A 60 8.98 -18.02 -19.18
N GLN A 61 9.55 -17.77 -20.35
CA GLN A 61 8.87 -17.92 -21.64
C GLN A 61 8.53 -19.38 -21.96
N ALA A 62 9.38 -20.32 -21.53
CA ALA A 62 9.14 -21.75 -21.70
C ALA A 62 8.08 -22.29 -20.71
N MET A 63 8.16 -21.87 -19.43
CA MET A 63 7.28 -22.38 -18.39
C MET A 63 5.91 -21.71 -18.34
N VAL A 64 5.85 -20.43 -18.71
CA VAL A 64 4.66 -19.57 -18.70
C VAL A 64 3.94 -19.61 -17.34
N PRO A 65 4.59 -19.14 -16.27
CA PRO A 65 4.03 -19.15 -14.93
C PRO A 65 2.86 -18.17 -14.80
N ALA A 66 1.87 -18.55 -13.99
CA ALA A 66 0.78 -17.67 -13.58
C ALA A 66 1.26 -16.54 -12.66
N HIS A 67 2.30 -16.81 -11.86
CA HIS A 67 2.94 -15.81 -11.02
C HIS A 67 4.45 -16.04 -10.94
N VAL A 68 5.21 -14.94 -11.05
CA VAL A 68 6.67 -14.92 -10.92
C VAL A 68 7.05 -14.18 -9.64
N TYR A 69 7.98 -14.75 -8.86
CA TYR A 69 8.49 -14.16 -7.64
C TYR A 69 10.02 -14.27 -7.58
N HIS A 70 10.63 -13.34 -6.85
CA HIS A 70 12.02 -13.43 -6.40
C HIS A 70 12.11 -13.10 -4.91
N SER A 71 13.18 -13.52 -4.24
CA SER A 71 13.40 -13.18 -2.84
C SER A 71 13.73 -11.70 -2.66
N ALA A 72 13.22 -11.11 -1.58
CA ALA A 72 13.75 -9.85 -1.05
C ALA A 72 15.18 -10.02 -0.51
N ALA A 73 15.51 -11.25 -0.08
CA ALA A 73 16.83 -11.65 0.39
C ALA A 73 17.85 -11.86 -0.75
N TYR A 74 19.11 -11.65 -0.39
CA TYR A 74 20.30 -12.02 -1.14
C TYR A 74 20.97 -13.22 -0.46
N TYR A 75 21.45 -14.15 -1.27
CA TYR A 75 22.06 -15.40 -0.85
C TYR A 75 23.35 -15.66 -1.64
N GLN A 76 24.33 -16.28 -1.00
CA GLN A 76 25.49 -16.80 -1.71
C GLN A 76 25.12 -18.01 -2.59
N HIS A 77 24.18 -18.84 -2.12
CA HIS A 77 23.71 -20.06 -2.79
C HIS A 77 22.17 -20.09 -2.89
N PRO A 78 21.55 -19.22 -3.70
CA PRO A 78 20.09 -19.02 -3.71
C PRO A 78 19.27 -20.28 -4.06
N SER A 79 19.83 -21.21 -4.82
CA SER A 79 19.22 -22.49 -5.20
C SER A 79 19.37 -23.60 -4.17
N ALA A 80 20.09 -23.37 -3.06
CA ALA A 80 20.24 -24.38 -2.02
C ALA A 80 18.88 -24.72 -1.38
N PRO A 81 18.65 -25.99 -0.98
CA PRO A 81 17.36 -26.43 -0.47
C PRO A 81 17.09 -25.94 0.96
N THR A 82 18.13 -25.74 1.78
CA THR A 82 17.98 -25.29 3.16
C THR A 82 18.51 -23.87 3.38
N MET A 83 17.91 -23.14 4.32
CA MET A 83 18.32 -21.77 4.64
C MET A 83 19.77 -21.64 5.12
N LYS A 84 20.27 -22.66 5.83
CA LYS A 84 21.65 -22.69 6.30
C LYS A 84 22.62 -22.78 5.13
N GLU A 85 22.30 -23.59 4.12
CA GLU A 85 23.13 -23.77 2.93
C GLU A 85 23.03 -22.59 1.97
N LYS A 86 21.91 -21.85 1.96
CA LYS A 86 21.78 -20.64 1.12
C LYS A 86 22.80 -19.55 1.46
N ASN A 87 23.26 -19.50 2.72
CA ASN A 87 24.13 -18.46 3.27
C ASN A 87 23.60 -17.04 2.98
N TRP A 88 22.69 -16.57 3.83
CA TRP A 88 22.02 -15.27 3.71
C TRP A 88 23.01 -14.11 3.85
N GLU A 89 22.93 -13.14 2.94
CA GLU A 89 23.86 -11.99 2.87
C GLU A 89 23.20 -10.64 3.22
N GLY A 90 21.87 -10.60 3.28
CA GLY A 90 21.09 -9.37 3.47
C GLY A 90 19.69 -9.49 2.85
N ALA A 91 18.83 -8.51 3.07
CA ALA A 91 17.55 -8.43 2.39
C ALA A 91 17.10 -6.99 2.20
N ASP A 92 16.47 -6.69 1.05
CA ASP A 92 15.74 -5.44 0.85
C ASP A 92 14.75 -5.24 2.01
N LEU A 93 14.57 -4.01 2.48
CA LEU A 93 13.45 -3.70 3.36
C LEU A 93 12.21 -3.53 2.50
N ILE A 94 11.21 -4.36 2.73
CA ILE A 94 10.03 -4.47 1.88
C ILE A 94 8.77 -4.12 2.66
N PHE A 95 7.83 -3.48 1.98
CA PHE A 95 6.51 -3.19 2.52
C PHE A 95 5.46 -3.63 1.52
N ASP A 96 4.32 -4.10 2.02
CA ASP A 96 3.19 -4.53 1.21
C ASP A 96 1.91 -3.86 1.69
N ILE A 97 1.26 -3.17 0.76
CA ILE A 97 -0.06 -2.59 0.92
C ILE A 97 -1.02 -3.47 0.14
N ASP A 98 -1.72 -4.37 0.81
CA ASP A 98 -2.87 -5.09 0.25
C ASP A 98 -4.15 -4.42 0.73
N ALA A 99 -5.08 -4.17 -0.19
CA ALA A 99 -6.41 -3.64 0.14
C ALA A 99 -7.17 -4.46 1.19
N ASP A 100 -6.87 -5.76 1.33
CA ASP A 100 -7.42 -6.59 2.40
C ASP A 100 -7.00 -6.14 3.82
N HIS A 101 -5.93 -5.35 3.95
CA HIS A 101 -5.48 -4.78 5.23
C HIS A 101 -5.95 -3.35 5.47
N LEU A 102 -6.56 -2.69 4.48
CA LEU A 102 -7.09 -1.34 4.66
C LEU A 102 -8.35 -1.32 5.54
N PRO A 103 -8.56 -0.25 6.33
CA PRO A 103 -9.66 -0.18 7.29
C PRO A 103 -11.03 -0.05 6.61
N VAL A 104 -11.09 0.62 5.47
CA VAL A 104 -12.31 0.79 4.69
C VAL A 104 -12.44 -0.38 3.71
N LYS A 105 -13.58 -1.06 3.76
CA LYS A 105 -13.93 -2.12 2.81
C LYS A 105 -14.96 -1.60 1.82
N THR A 106 -14.80 -1.98 0.57
CA THR A 106 -15.66 -1.59 -0.54
C THR A 106 -15.78 -2.75 -1.52
N ASP A 107 -16.94 -2.90 -2.14
CA ASP A 107 -17.16 -3.89 -3.20
C ASP A 107 -16.66 -3.38 -4.56
N SER A 108 -16.41 -2.07 -4.70
CA SER A 108 -15.85 -1.50 -5.92
C SER A 108 -14.34 -1.74 -5.98
N PHE A 109 -13.92 -2.52 -6.98
CA PHE A 109 -12.51 -2.81 -7.22
C PHE A 109 -11.69 -1.55 -7.50
N LYS A 110 -12.27 -0.55 -8.17
CA LYS A 110 -11.61 0.74 -8.45
C LYS A 110 -11.36 1.54 -7.17
N VAL A 111 -12.40 1.74 -6.35
CA VAL A 111 -12.27 2.46 -5.08
C VAL A 111 -11.25 1.77 -4.17
N MET A 112 -11.27 0.43 -4.15
CA MET A 112 -10.31 -0.37 -3.40
C MET A 112 -8.85 -0.12 -3.85
N LEU A 113 -8.60 0.00 -5.15
CA LEU A 113 -7.27 0.31 -5.69
C LEU A 113 -6.85 1.75 -5.41
N ASP A 114 -7.80 2.69 -5.45
CA ASP A 114 -7.56 4.08 -5.07
C ASP A 114 -7.18 4.19 -3.59
N ASP A 115 -7.89 3.49 -2.69
CA ASP A 115 -7.55 3.44 -1.27
C ASP A 115 -6.13 2.88 -1.05
N ALA A 116 -5.78 1.79 -1.74
CA ALA A 116 -4.42 1.23 -1.69
C ALA A 116 -3.38 2.22 -2.21
N LYS A 117 -3.70 3.00 -3.25
CA LYS A 117 -2.83 4.05 -3.80
C LYS A 117 -2.60 5.19 -2.80
N HIS A 118 -3.64 5.64 -2.12
CA HIS A 118 -3.50 6.65 -1.05
C HIS A 118 -2.63 6.14 0.10
N GLU A 119 -2.81 4.88 0.48
CA GLU A 119 -2.05 4.28 1.58
C GLU A 119 -0.56 4.13 1.24
N ILE A 120 -0.22 3.73 0.01
CA ILE A 120 1.18 3.65 -0.41
C ILE A 120 1.83 5.02 -0.52
N ILE A 121 1.13 6.06 -0.97
CA ILE A 121 1.65 7.45 -0.98
C ILE A 121 1.99 7.90 0.45
N LYS A 122 1.13 7.57 1.42
CA LYS A 122 1.38 7.86 2.83
C LYS A 122 2.64 7.15 3.35
N LEU A 123 2.80 5.86 3.02
CA LEU A 123 4.01 5.09 3.35
C LEU A 123 5.27 5.75 2.77
N ILE A 124 5.25 6.13 1.48
CA ILE A 124 6.39 6.80 0.83
C ILE A 124 6.73 8.11 1.56
N GLY A 125 5.72 8.88 1.98
CA GLY A 125 5.93 10.07 2.81
C GLY A 125 6.71 9.78 4.08
N PHE A 126 6.37 8.72 4.83
CA PHE A 126 7.15 8.31 6.00
C PHE A 126 8.58 7.88 5.64
N LEU A 127 8.75 7.07 4.60
CA LEU A 127 10.07 6.58 4.20
C LEU A 127 11.02 7.71 3.79
N MET A 128 10.50 8.74 3.12
CA MET A 128 11.29 9.90 2.70
C MET A 128 11.48 10.91 3.84
N ASP A 129 10.40 11.35 4.48
CA ASP A 129 10.45 12.47 5.42
C ASP A 129 10.95 12.10 6.81
N ASP A 130 10.63 10.89 7.29
CA ASP A 130 10.94 10.46 8.66
C ASP A 130 12.20 9.58 8.69
N PHE A 131 12.31 8.62 7.76
CA PHE A 131 13.47 7.74 7.69
C PHE A 131 14.61 8.28 6.83
N GLY A 132 14.37 9.31 6.01
CA GLY A 132 15.40 9.95 5.20
C GLY A 132 15.95 9.03 4.10
N PHE A 133 15.09 8.25 3.47
CA PHE A 133 15.46 7.51 2.26
C PHE A 133 15.27 8.40 1.03
N ASP A 134 16.26 8.37 0.13
CA ASP A 134 16.16 9.05 -1.16
C ASP A 134 15.18 8.31 -2.06
N GLY A 135 14.41 9.05 -2.86
CA GLY A 135 13.43 8.47 -3.78
C GLY A 135 14.04 7.46 -4.77
N GLU A 136 15.32 7.61 -5.11
CA GLU A 136 16.06 6.67 -5.98
C GLU A 136 16.26 5.28 -5.35
N THR A 137 16.26 5.19 -4.01
CA THR A 137 16.38 3.93 -3.27
C THR A 137 15.04 3.21 -3.09
N LEU A 138 13.93 3.90 -3.38
CA LEU A 138 12.57 3.41 -3.25
C LEU A 138 12.09 2.87 -4.59
N HIS A 139 11.98 1.55 -4.69
CA HIS A 139 11.41 0.90 -5.87
C HIS A 139 9.98 0.48 -5.58
N ILE A 140 9.03 1.23 -6.13
CA ILE A 140 7.59 0.97 -5.97
C ILE A 140 7.15 0.04 -7.10
N ALA A 141 6.24 -0.89 -6.79
CA ALA A 141 5.60 -1.73 -7.79
C ALA A 141 4.11 -1.91 -7.50
N PHE A 142 3.25 -1.66 -8.49
CA PHE A 142 1.90 -2.19 -8.46
C PHE A 142 1.96 -3.71 -8.58
N SER A 143 1.32 -4.43 -7.67
CA SER A 143 1.38 -5.89 -7.57
C SER A 143 0.71 -6.64 -8.74
N GLY A 144 0.06 -5.93 -9.66
CA GLY A 144 -0.84 -6.50 -10.67
C GLY A 144 -2.17 -6.98 -10.08
N GLY A 145 -2.40 -6.81 -8.78
CA GLY A 145 -3.55 -7.33 -8.05
C GLY A 145 -4.34 -6.22 -7.37
N ARG A 146 -4.21 -6.15 -6.03
CA ARG A 146 -5.05 -5.33 -5.14
C ARG A 146 -4.25 -4.31 -4.33
N GLY A 147 -3.02 -4.05 -4.75
CA GLY A 147 -2.04 -3.49 -3.83
C GLY A 147 -0.71 -3.14 -4.47
N TYR A 148 0.18 -2.62 -3.63
CA TYR A 148 1.50 -2.13 -4.00
C TYR A 148 2.56 -2.72 -3.09
N HIS A 149 3.77 -2.88 -3.63
CA HIS A 149 4.96 -3.24 -2.88
C HIS A 149 5.98 -2.13 -2.99
N VAL A 150 6.78 -1.93 -1.93
CA VAL A 150 7.96 -1.05 -1.98
C VAL A 150 9.16 -1.83 -1.54
N HIS A 151 10.24 -1.74 -2.31
CA HIS A 151 11.57 -2.18 -1.91
C HIS A 151 12.43 -0.95 -1.60
N VAL A 152 12.90 -0.86 -0.36
CA VAL A 152 13.96 0.07 0.04
C VAL A 152 15.29 -0.65 -0.12
N ARG A 153 16.06 -0.23 -1.13
CA ARG A 153 17.37 -0.81 -1.47
C ARG A 153 18.49 0.10 -1.00
N ASP A 154 18.64 0.19 0.31
CA ASP A 154 19.66 1.02 0.95
C ASP A 154 20.58 0.14 1.83
N PRO A 155 21.92 0.30 1.76
CA PRO A 155 22.86 -0.46 2.59
C PRO A 155 22.56 -0.39 4.09
N ARG A 156 21.97 0.70 4.58
CA ARG A 156 21.60 0.91 6.00
C ARG A 156 20.58 -0.12 6.50
N VAL A 157 19.75 -0.68 5.62
CA VAL A 157 18.64 -1.57 6.01
C VAL A 157 18.85 -3.05 5.66
N LEU A 158 19.88 -3.37 4.86
CA LEU A 158 20.10 -4.73 4.35
C LEU A 158 20.24 -5.79 5.46
N ASN A 159 20.87 -5.42 6.57
CA ASN A 159 21.18 -6.34 7.67
C ASN A 159 20.17 -6.29 8.82
N LEU A 160 19.07 -5.54 8.70
CA LEU A 160 18.05 -5.50 9.73
C LEU A 160 17.42 -6.88 9.90
N ASP A 161 17.35 -7.36 11.13
CA ASP A 161 16.67 -8.60 11.46
C ASP A 161 15.15 -8.42 11.54
N SER A 162 14.43 -9.52 11.73
CA SER A 162 12.96 -9.50 11.82
C SER A 162 12.41 -8.66 12.98
N ALA A 163 13.12 -8.56 14.11
CA ALA A 163 12.65 -7.76 15.25
C ALA A 163 12.83 -6.27 14.98
N GLN A 164 13.99 -5.87 14.47
CA GLN A 164 14.26 -4.49 14.08
C GLN A 164 13.31 -3.99 12.98
N ARG A 165 12.93 -4.87 12.04
CA ARG A 165 11.92 -4.56 11.02
C ARG A 165 10.52 -4.38 11.61
N ARG A 166 10.17 -5.10 12.68
CA ARG A 166 8.90 -4.88 13.40
C ARG A 166 8.87 -3.52 14.09
N GLU A 167 9.98 -3.04 14.64
CA GLU A 167 10.00 -1.68 15.21
C GLU A 167 9.72 -0.60 14.15
N ILE A 168 10.14 -0.82 12.90
CA ILE A 168 9.79 0.06 11.77
C ILE A 168 8.28 -0.02 11.47
N VAL A 169 7.71 -1.23 11.48
CA VAL A 169 6.26 -1.44 11.33
C VAL A 169 5.49 -0.74 12.45
N ASP A 170 5.93 -0.85 13.70
CA ASP A 170 5.30 -0.22 14.86
C ASP A 170 5.34 1.31 14.73
N TYR A 171 6.48 1.85 14.29
CA TYR A 171 6.59 3.28 13.98
C TYR A 171 5.60 3.71 12.89
N LEU A 172 5.47 2.96 11.80
CA LEU A 172 4.57 3.32 10.68
C LEU A 172 3.09 3.21 11.07
N SER A 173 2.73 2.19 11.84
CA SER A 173 1.36 1.93 12.31
C SER A 173 0.96 2.81 13.50
N GLY A 174 1.92 3.46 14.17
CA GLY A 174 1.67 4.17 15.42
C GLY A 174 1.41 3.22 16.60
N THR A 175 1.81 1.96 16.47
CA THR A 175 1.68 0.97 17.54
C THR A 175 2.63 1.34 18.68
N GLY A 176 2.12 1.27 19.92
CA GLY A 176 2.88 1.67 21.11
C GLY A 176 3.06 3.19 21.25
N LEU A 177 2.35 4.01 20.46
CA LEU A 177 2.41 5.46 20.58
C LEU A 177 1.91 5.92 21.95
N ASP A 178 2.80 6.51 22.74
CA ASP A 178 2.48 7.05 24.04
C ASP A 178 1.99 8.51 23.92
N LEU A 179 0.68 8.69 24.15
CA LEU A 179 0.04 9.99 24.06
C LEU A 179 0.55 10.97 25.13
N ASP A 180 1.03 10.50 26.27
CA ASP A 180 1.56 11.38 27.32
C ASP A 180 2.87 12.05 26.86
N HIS A 181 3.63 11.42 25.97
CA HIS A 181 4.81 12.01 25.35
C HIS A 181 4.48 13.04 24.27
N ILE A 182 3.30 12.94 23.65
CA ILE A 182 2.77 13.91 22.68
C ILE A 182 2.18 15.11 23.42
N PHE A 183 1.40 14.89 24.49
CA PHE A 183 0.75 15.95 25.28
C PHE A 183 1.61 16.38 26.47
N LYS A 184 2.57 17.27 26.23
CA LYS A 184 3.41 17.79 27.31
C LYS A 184 2.72 18.94 28.04
N LYS A 185 2.60 18.81 29.35
CA LYS A 185 2.26 19.95 30.23
C LYS A 185 3.56 20.66 30.59
N LYS A 186 3.79 21.85 30.04
CA LYS A 186 4.94 22.69 30.41
C LYS A 186 4.52 23.63 31.55
N TYR A 187 5.31 23.65 32.61
CA TYR A 187 5.21 24.67 33.65
C TYR A 187 6.01 25.88 33.19
N VAL A 188 5.37 27.04 33.13
CA VAL A 188 6.06 28.31 32.91
C VAL A 188 6.02 29.09 34.22
N GLU A 189 7.20 29.45 34.71
CA GLU A 189 7.35 30.40 35.82
C GLU A 189 7.39 31.81 35.24
N GLY A 190 6.41 32.63 35.64
CA GLY A 190 6.46 34.08 35.54
C GLY A 190 6.54 34.70 36.93
N ASP A 191 6.77 36.02 36.98
CA ASP A 191 7.13 36.79 38.19
C ASP A 191 6.20 36.63 39.42
N ASP A 192 5.01 36.02 39.30
CA ASP A 192 4.17 35.74 40.47
C ASP A 192 3.24 34.50 40.40
N LYS A 193 3.27 33.67 39.34
CA LYS A 193 2.44 32.44 39.25
C LYS A 193 3.07 31.36 38.38
N ARG A 194 2.96 30.10 38.83
CA ARG A 194 3.14 28.91 37.99
C ARG A 194 1.91 28.69 37.13
N SER A 195 2.04 28.88 35.81
CA SER A 195 0.99 28.59 34.85
C SER A 195 1.30 27.28 34.12
N LYS A 196 0.28 26.42 33.96
CA LYS A 196 0.37 25.18 33.18
C LYS A 196 -0.05 25.48 31.75
N ILE A 197 0.86 25.31 30.81
CA ILE A 197 0.56 25.45 29.37
C ILE A 197 0.50 24.05 28.76
N LEU A 198 -0.51 23.81 27.93
CA LEU A 198 -0.57 22.64 27.08
C LEU A 198 0.34 22.88 25.88
N VAL A 199 1.42 22.11 25.78
CA VAL A 199 2.36 22.17 24.67
C VAL A 199 2.14 20.96 23.80
N PHE A 200 1.92 21.23 22.52
CA PHE A 200 1.82 20.21 21.49
C PHE A 200 3.09 20.19 20.64
N PRO A 201 3.44 19.08 19.98
CA PRO A 201 4.50 19.08 18.99
C PRO A 201 4.17 20.12 17.90
N SER A 202 5.15 20.89 17.46
CA SER A 202 4.95 21.86 16.37
C SER A 202 5.00 21.17 15.01
N GLU A 203 4.39 21.76 13.98
CA GLU A 203 4.58 21.32 12.58
C GLU A 203 6.05 21.34 12.12
N SER A 204 6.89 22.16 12.76
CA SER A 204 8.33 22.24 12.45
C SER A 204 9.17 21.10 13.07
N GLN A 205 8.58 20.25 13.90
CA GLN A 205 9.25 19.06 14.43
C GLN A 205 9.25 17.93 13.37
N GLY A 206 10.07 16.91 13.55
CA GLY A 206 10.03 15.70 12.74
C GLY A 206 9.05 14.66 13.29
N GLY A 207 8.78 13.62 12.50
CA GLY A 207 8.08 12.42 12.93
C GLY A 207 6.61 12.60 13.31
N TRP A 208 6.12 11.69 14.15
CA TRP A 208 4.74 11.64 14.63
C TRP A 208 4.22 12.95 15.24
N GLY A 209 5.08 13.72 15.91
CA GLY A 209 4.66 15.00 16.49
C GLY A 209 4.10 15.97 15.45
N ARG A 210 4.83 16.14 14.34
CA ARG A 210 4.39 16.97 13.21
C ARG A 210 3.12 16.44 12.57
N LEU A 211 3.05 15.14 12.35
CA LEU A 211 1.89 14.49 11.70
C LEU A 211 0.62 14.66 12.54
N VAL A 212 0.72 14.42 13.85
CA VAL A 212 -0.40 14.58 14.78
C VAL A 212 -0.80 16.04 14.88
N ASN A 213 0.13 17.00 14.94
CA ASN A 213 -0.20 18.43 14.94
C ASN A 213 -1.03 18.81 13.71
N ARG A 214 -0.51 18.54 12.50
CA ARG A 214 -1.18 18.87 11.25
C ARG A 214 -2.56 18.25 11.15
N LYS A 215 -2.66 16.95 11.45
CA LYS A 215 -3.93 16.24 11.31
C LYS A 215 -4.93 16.63 12.39
N LEU A 216 -4.48 16.93 13.61
CA LEU A 216 -5.35 17.47 14.66
C LEU A 216 -5.89 18.86 14.30
N ILE A 217 -5.05 19.74 13.74
CA ILE A 217 -5.51 21.06 13.26
C ILE A 217 -6.55 20.90 12.14
N SER A 218 -6.28 20.06 11.13
CA SER A 218 -7.24 19.74 10.06
C SER A 218 -8.56 19.23 10.63
N TYR A 219 -8.50 18.29 11.57
CA TYR A 219 -9.67 17.74 12.24
C TYR A 219 -10.48 18.81 13.00
N LEU A 220 -9.82 19.72 13.71
CA LEU A 220 -10.51 20.82 14.38
C LEU A 220 -11.15 21.79 13.37
N GLN A 221 -10.50 22.06 12.24
CA GLN A 221 -11.07 22.88 11.15
C GLN A 221 -12.29 22.20 10.51
N GLU A 222 -12.23 20.89 10.28
CA GLU A 222 -13.37 20.09 9.81
C GLU A 222 -14.54 20.15 10.80
N LEU A 223 -14.28 20.01 12.10
CA LEU A 223 -15.30 20.18 13.16
C LEU A 223 -15.89 21.59 13.21
N ALA A 224 -15.06 22.60 12.92
CA ALA A 224 -15.46 24.01 12.90
C ALA A 224 -16.17 24.43 11.59
N GLY A 225 -16.12 23.59 10.56
CA GLY A 225 -16.73 23.81 9.25
C GLY A 225 -18.08 23.11 9.03
N GLY A 226 -18.73 23.46 7.93
CA GLY A 226 -20.03 22.91 7.51
C GLY A 226 -21.20 23.38 8.38
N ASP A 227 -22.29 22.63 8.35
CA ASP A 227 -23.53 23.01 9.04
C ASP A 227 -23.45 22.76 10.56
N ASN A 228 -23.88 23.77 11.32
CA ASN A 228 -24.02 23.72 12.78
C ASN A 228 -22.77 23.23 13.57
N PRO A 229 -21.57 23.80 13.35
CA PRO A 229 -20.33 23.35 13.98
C PRO A 229 -20.35 23.42 15.51
N VAL A 230 -21.06 24.40 16.08
CA VAL A 230 -21.26 24.52 17.54
C VAL A 230 -21.95 23.29 18.10
N LYS A 231 -22.98 22.76 17.41
CA LYS A 231 -23.73 21.59 17.87
C LYS A 231 -22.84 20.35 17.84
N ARG A 232 -22.10 20.14 16.74
CA ARG A 232 -21.15 19.03 16.58
C ARG A 232 -20.09 19.01 17.69
N LEU A 233 -19.48 20.17 17.97
CA LEU A 233 -18.50 20.28 19.05
C LEU A 233 -19.11 20.04 20.44
N MET A 234 -20.38 20.39 20.65
CA MET A 234 -21.09 20.14 21.90
C MET A 234 -21.48 18.66 22.11
N GLU A 235 -21.31 17.78 21.12
CA GLU A 235 -21.49 16.33 21.28
C GLU A 235 -20.34 15.69 22.08
N PHE A 236 -19.19 16.36 22.17
CA PHE A 236 -18.06 15.93 23.00
C PHE A 236 -18.32 16.21 24.49
N ASP A 237 -17.87 15.28 25.35
CA ASP A 237 -18.05 15.41 26.80
C ASP A 237 -17.46 16.74 27.32
N ARG A 238 -18.25 17.43 28.16
CA ARG A 238 -17.89 18.71 28.81
C ARG A 238 -17.57 19.87 27.86
N ILE A 239 -17.96 19.80 26.59
CA ILE A 239 -17.86 20.94 25.67
C ILE A 239 -19.17 21.73 25.65
N GLY A 240 -19.17 22.88 26.32
CA GLY A 240 -20.28 23.84 26.27
C GLY A 240 -20.18 24.80 25.08
N LYS A 241 -21.28 25.52 24.78
CA LYS A 241 -21.36 26.51 23.68
C LYS A 241 -20.19 27.51 23.67
N LYS A 242 -19.75 27.99 24.83
CA LYS A 242 -18.62 28.94 24.93
C LYS A 242 -17.31 28.31 24.46
N THR A 243 -17.03 27.07 24.87
CA THR A 243 -15.83 26.32 24.48
C THR A 243 -15.87 25.97 23.00
N ALA A 244 -17.03 25.55 22.48
CA ALA A 244 -17.22 25.28 21.06
C ALA A 244 -16.91 26.50 20.19
N ASN A 245 -17.48 27.68 20.52
CA ASN A 245 -17.16 28.92 19.80
C ASN A 245 -15.68 29.32 19.92
N LYS A 246 -15.04 29.02 21.06
CA LYS A 246 -13.60 29.26 21.24
C LYS A 246 -12.77 28.44 20.25
N ILE A 247 -13.07 27.15 20.11
CA ILE A 247 -12.41 26.27 19.12
C ILE A 247 -12.58 26.83 17.72
N ILE A 248 -13.84 27.10 17.31
CA ILE A 248 -14.18 27.61 15.97
C ILE A 248 -13.42 28.88 15.65
N ASN A 249 -13.45 29.87 16.56
CA ASN A 249 -12.78 31.15 16.33
C ASN A 249 -11.25 30.99 16.25
N THR A 250 -10.67 30.07 17.03
CA THR A 250 -9.22 29.86 17.05
C THR A 250 -8.72 29.24 15.74
N VAL A 251 -9.45 28.27 15.17
CA VAL A 251 -9.00 27.55 13.97
C VAL A 251 -9.36 28.23 12.65
N ASN A 252 -10.30 29.19 12.69
CA ASN A 252 -10.72 29.99 11.53
C ASN A 252 -10.00 31.36 11.44
N ASP A 253 -9.31 31.80 12.49
CA ASP A 253 -8.51 33.02 12.49
C ASP A 253 -7.02 32.69 12.33
N PRO A 254 -6.36 33.08 11.22
CA PRO A 254 -4.93 32.85 11.01
C PRO A 254 -4.04 33.34 12.16
N VAL A 255 -4.40 34.43 12.84
CA VAL A 255 -3.63 34.98 13.98
C VAL A 255 -3.58 33.99 15.14
N HIS A 256 -4.63 33.19 15.31
CA HIS A 256 -4.74 32.19 16.37
C HIS A 256 -4.33 30.79 15.91
N LEU A 257 -4.46 30.48 14.62
CA LEU A 257 -4.07 29.21 14.02
C LEU A 257 -2.54 29.03 13.98
N GLU A 258 -1.79 30.06 13.58
CA GLU A 258 -0.32 29.97 13.46
C GLU A 258 0.38 29.57 14.78
N PRO A 259 0.02 30.11 15.95
CA PRO A 259 0.51 29.60 17.23
C PRO A 259 0.27 28.11 17.45
N LEU A 260 -0.90 27.57 17.06
CA LEU A 260 -1.18 26.12 17.16
C LEU A 260 -0.23 25.30 16.28
N ARG A 261 0.03 25.76 15.05
CA ARG A 261 1.00 25.14 14.14
C ARG A 261 2.40 25.13 14.74
N MET A 262 2.76 26.19 15.46
CA MET A 262 4.04 26.28 16.18
C MET A 262 4.05 25.52 17.52
N GLY A 263 3.00 24.75 17.84
CA GLY A 263 2.91 23.91 19.03
C GLY A 263 2.40 24.65 20.29
N ASN A 264 2.03 25.92 20.18
CA ASN A 264 1.47 26.71 21.27
C ASN A 264 -0.07 26.62 21.28
N PHE A 265 -0.58 25.71 22.11
CA PHE A 265 -2.02 25.48 22.30
C PHE A 265 -2.61 26.25 23.49
N ASP A 266 -1.94 27.31 23.98
CA ASP A 266 -2.43 28.08 25.13
C ASP A 266 -3.81 28.71 24.89
N ALA A 267 -4.08 29.13 23.65
CA ALA A 267 -5.41 29.58 23.24
C ALA A 267 -6.50 28.53 23.53
N LEU A 268 -6.16 27.25 23.54
CA LEU A 268 -7.07 26.12 23.77
C LEU A 268 -6.82 25.40 25.12
N SER A 269 -6.03 26.00 26.03
CA SER A 269 -5.68 25.41 27.33
C SER A 269 -6.88 25.11 28.24
N SER A 270 -8.01 25.79 28.04
CA SER A 270 -9.25 25.59 28.78
C SER A 270 -10.05 24.36 28.36
N ILE A 271 -9.64 23.68 27.29
CA ILE A 271 -10.34 22.50 26.77
C ILE A 271 -10.02 21.29 27.67
N PRO A 272 -11.04 20.48 28.07
CA PRO A 272 -10.82 19.28 28.88
C PRO A 272 -9.88 18.26 28.22
N ALA A 273 -9.07 17.56 29.01
CA ALA A 273 -8.16 16.51 28.51
C ALA A 273 -8.90 15.42 27.72
N GLY A 274 -10.09 15.00 28.18
CA GLY A 274 -10.89 13.97 27.49
C GLY A 274 -11.32 14.33 26.07
N PHE A 275 -11.46 15.64 25.75
CA PHE A 275 -11.69 16.07 24.37
C PHE A 275 -10.46 15.77 23.50
N TRP A 276 -9.26 16.09 23.99
CA TRP A 276 -8.02 15.82 23.27
C TRP A 276 -7.78 14.33 23.10
N GLU A 277 -8.00 13.52 24.14
CA GLU A 277 -7.93 12.06 24.08
C GLU A 277 -8.87 11.52 22.98
N THR A 278 -10.11 11.98 22.94
CA THR A 278 -11.09 11.58 21.92
C THR A 278 -10.65 12.04 20.53
N ALA A 279 -10.19 13.28 20.38
CA ALA A 279 -9.74 13.83 19.10
C ALA A 279 -8.54 13.04 18.54
N LEU A 280 -7.59 12.64 19.38
CA LEU A 280 -6.46 11.80 18.96
C LEU A 280 -6.87 10.41 18.53
N GLN A 281 -7.82 9.79 19.24
CA GLN A 281 -8.35 8.49 18.86
C GLN A 281 -8.99 8.54 17.47
N GLN A 282 -9.54 9.69 17.06
CA GLN A 282 -10.01 9.91 15.70
C GLN A 282 -8.85 10.18 14.73
N VAL A 283 -7.86 10.97 15.12
CA VAL A 283 -6.79 11.46 14.24
C VAL A 283 -5.72 10.41 13.93
N ILE A 284 -5.27 9.63 14.92
CA ILE A 284 -4.14 8.70 14.79
C ILE A 284 -4.37 7.66 13.69
N PRO A 285 -5.54 6.97 13.60
CA PRO A 285 -5.78 5.99 12.54
C PRO A 285 -5.68 6.56 11.12
N HIS A 286 -5.92 7.86 10.93
CA HIS A 286 -5.76 8.52 9.63
C HIS A 286 -4.30 8.87 9.29
N ILE A 287 -3.40 8.83 10.28
CA ILE A 287 -1.96 9.02 10.09
C ILE A 287 -1.28 7.67 9.91
N SER A 288 -1.64 6.68 10.73
CA SER A 288 -1.09 5.32 10.73
C SER A 288 -1.13 4.67 9.35
N VAL A 289 -0.03 4.03 8.95
CA VAL A 289 0.03 3.22 7.73
C VAL A 289 -0.40 1.77 8.02
N HIS A 290 -1.33 1.27 7.22
CA HIS A 290 -1.85 -0.09 7.26
C HIS A 290 -1.07 -0.96 6.28
N ILE A 291 -0.08 -1.69 6.82
CA ILE A 291 0.80 -2.58 6.06
C ILE A 291 0.57 -4.04 6.46
N ASP A 292 0.86 -4.98 5.55
CA ASP A 292 0.97 -6.41 5.91
C ASP A 292 2.26 -6.61 6.73
N GLU A 293 2.15 -6.49 8.06
CA GLU A 293 3.28 -6.55 8.99
C GLU A 293 4.14 -7.81 8.84
N PRO A 294 3.56 -9.04 8.72
CA PRO A 294 4.33 -10.25 8.40
C PRO A 294 5.24 -10.13 7.18
N VAL A 295 4.84 -9.39 6.14
CA VAL A 295 5.66 -9.21 4.93
C VAL A 295 6.94 -8.45 5.26
N THR A 296 6.81 -7.35 6.00
CA THR A 296 7.94 -6.47 6.33
C THR A 296 8.93 -7.16 7.28
N ALA A 297 8.43 -7.93 8.24
CA ALA A 297 9.26 -8.63 9.21
C ALA A 297 10.03 -9.84 8.62
N ASP A 298 9.55 -10.42 7.51
CA ASP A 298 10.14 -11.61 6.90
C ASP A 298 11.36 -11.27 6.01
N ILE A 299 12.57 -11.49 6.56
CA ILE A 299 13.84 -11.27 5.87
C ILE A 299 14.11 -12.25 4.71
N LYS A 300 13.19 -13.17 4.40
CA LYS A 300 13.31 -14.23 3.38
C LYS A 300 12.14 -14.24 2.41
N ARG A 301 11.26 -13.23 2.48
CA ARG A 301 10.02 -13.17 1.71
C ARG A 301 10.28 -13.26 0.21
N LEU A 302 9.39 -13.92 -0.50
CA LEU A 302 9.29 -13.85 -1.95
C LEU A 302 8.32 -12.74 -2.34
N ILE A 303 8.75 -11.83 -3.21
CA ILE A 303 7.96 -10.72 -3.74
C ILE A 303 7.81 -10.88 -5.23
N ARG A 304 6.68 -10.41 -5.74
CA ARG A 304 6.32 -10.56 -7.13
C ARG A 304 7.29 -9.79 -8.02
N ALA A 305 7.78 -10.44 -9.07
CA ALA A 305 8.72 -9.81 -9.98
C ALA A 305 8.03 -8.74 -10.82
N ALA A 306 8.68 -7.59 -10.95
CA ALA A 306 8.26 -6.52 -11.85
C ALA A 306 8.16 -7.02 -13.30
N SER A 307 7.27 -6.41 -14.07
CA SER A 307 6.98 -6.75 -15.47
C SER A 307 6.46 -8.18 -15.71
N SER A 308 6.15 -8.94 -14.65
CA SER A 308 5.41 -10.19 -14.76
C SER A 308 3.90 -9.96 -14.81
N LEU A 309 3.12 -10.99 -15.10
CA LEU A 309 1.66 -10.95 -15.02
C LEU A 309 1.14 -11.55 -13.72
N HIS A 310 0.02 -11.02 -13.25
CA HIS A 310 -0.65 -11.51 -12.06
C HIS A 310 -1.75 -12.51 -12.44
N GLY A 311 -1.54 -13.80 -12.21
CA GLY A 311 -2.44 -14.89 -12.59
C GLY A 311 -3.89 -14.82 -12.11
N LYS A 312 -4.23 -13.99 -11.10
CA LYS A 312 -5.63 -13.79 -10.64
C LYS A 312 -6.33 -12.55 -11.20
N SER A 313 -5.68 -11.81 -12.10
CA SER A 313 -6.24 -10.60 -12.73
C SER A 313 -5.82 -10.44 -14.19
N GLY A 314 -4.74 -11.08 -14.62
CA GLY A 314 -4.15 -10.85 -15.94
C GLY A 314 -3.40 -9.52 -16.06
N MET A 315 -3.46 -8.65 -15.06
CA MET A 315 -2.79 -7.35 -15.10
C MET A 315 -1.29 -7.50 -14.86
N LYS A 316 -0.53 -6.56 -15.43
CA LYS A 316 0.91 -6.49 -15.31
C LYS A 316 1.34 -5.90 -13.97
N VAL A 317 2.45 -6.41 -13.46
CA VAL A 317 3.17 -5.86 -12.32
C VAL A 317 4.01 -4.70 -12.83
N ILE A 318 3.67 -3.47 -12.44
CA ILE A 318 4.29 -2.26 -13.00
C ILE A 318 5.22 -1.65 -11.96
N SER A 319 6.50 -1.47 -12.32
CA SER A 319 7.43 -0.65 -11.53
C SER A 319 7.16 0.82 -11.75
N LEU A 320 7.22 1.59 -10.66
CA LEU A 320 6.88 3.01 -10.62
C LEU A 320 7.96 3.77 -9.86
N THR A 321 8.31 4.94 -10.37
CA THR A 321 8.93 6.01 -9.58
C THR A 321 7.90 6.70 -8.68
N VAL A 322 8.35 7.53 -7.73
CA VAL A 322 7.45 8.32 -6.88
C VAL A 322 6.55 9.23 -7.72
N ASP A 323 7.09 9.88 -8.75
CA ASP A 323 6.32 10.75 -9.64
C ASP A 323 5.30 9.97 -10.49
N GLU A 324 5.70 8.79 -10.98
CA GLU A 324 4.81 7.91 -11.74
C GLU A 324 3.67 7.37 -10.90
N LEU A 325 3.92 7.05 -9.62
CA LEU A 325 2.90 6.58 -8.70
C LEU A 325 1.71 7.56 -8.64
N HIS A 326 1.95 8.87 -8.61
CA HIS A 326 0.86 9.85 -8.53
C HIS A 326 -0.07 9.83 -9.74
N ARG A 327 0.47 9.62 -10.95
CA ARG A 327 -0.31 9.59 -12.20
C ARG A 327 -0.79 8.20 -12.63
N PHE A 328 -0.31 7.15 -11.98
CA PHE A 328 -0.60 5.77 -12.37
C PHE A 328 -2.07 5.39 -12.16
N GLU A 329 -2.70 4.83 -13.18
CA GLU A 329 -4.08 4.34 -13.15
C GLU A 329 -4.09 2.82 -13.40
N PRO A 330 -4.20 1.98 -12.36
CA PRO A 330 -3.98 0.54 -12.49
C PRO A 330 -4.92 -0.15 -13.48
N LEU A 331 -6.17 0.31 -13.58
CA LEU A 331 -7.19 -0.25 -14.46
C LEU A 331 -7.04 0.17 -15.94
N VAL A 332 -6.01 0.97 -16.24
CA VAL A 332 -5.63 1.42 -17.58
C VAL A 332 -4.19 0.99 -17.86
N ASP A 333 -3.23 1.49 -17.07
CA ASP A 333 -1.80 1.33 -17.29
C ASP A 333 -1.28 -0.10 -17.09
N ALA A 334 -1.95 -0.91 -16.24
CA ALA A 334 -1.56 -2.30 -16.00
C ALA A 334 -2.25 -3.29 -16.96
N VAL A 335 -3.10 -2.81 -17.86
CA VAL A 335 -3.85 -3.63 -18.81
C VAL A 335 -3.02 -3.82 -20.08
N VAL A 336 -2.65 -5.07 -20.38
CA VAL A 336 -1.71 -5.39 -21.47
C VAL A 336 -2.34 -6.12 -22.65
N PHE A 337 -3.59 -6.56 -22.50
CA PHE A 337 -4.31 -7.31 -23.52
C PHE A 337 -5.17 -6.36 -24.37
N GLY A 338 -5.42 -6.76 -25.62
CA GLY A 338 -6.18 -5.94 -26.56
C GLY A 338 -7.68 -5.93 -26.28
N ASP A 339 -8.41 -5.32 -27.20
CA ASP A 339 -9.86 -5.09 -27.15
C ASP A 339 -10.66 -6.04 -28.05
N ASN A 340 -10.00 -7.00 -28.72
CA ASN A 340 -10.67 -7.99 -29.56
C ASN A 340 -11.80 -8.70 -28.80
N GLU A 341 -12.95 -8.84 -29.44
CA GLU A 341 -14.11 -9.49 -28.83
C GLU A 341 -13.87 -10.99 -28.61
N ILE A 342 -14.12 -11.45 -27.39
CA ILE A 342 -14.00 -12.85 -26.97
C ILE A 342 -15.30 -13.33 -26.36
N LYS A 343 -15.73 -14.54 -26.75
CA LYS A 343 -16.83 -15.26 -26.14
C LYS A 343 -16.38 -15.99 -24.87
N ILE A 344 -17.07 -15.71 -23.78
CA ILE A 344 -16.85 -16.35 -22.48
C ILE A 344 -18.19 -16.81 -21.89
N ASN A 345 -18.11 -17.82 -21.03
CA ASN A 345 -19.22 -18.27 -20.22
C ASN A 345 -19.00 -17.76 -18.80
N VAL A 346 -19.74 -16.72 -18.41
CA VAL A 346 -19.69 -16.14 -17.07
C VAL A 346 -20.41 -17.07 -16.10
N THR A 347 -19.77 -17.39 -14.98
CA THR A 347 -20.29 -18.34 -13.98
C THR A 347 -20.98 -17.64 -12.82
N ARG A 348 -20.75 -16.34 -12.65
CA ARG A 348 -21.39 -15.49 -11.63
C ARG A 348 -21.60 -14.09 -12.19
N PRO A 349 -22.82 -13.53 -12.14
CA PRO A 349 -23.07 -12.15 -12.56
C PRO A 349 -22.17 -11.19 -11.80
N THR A 350 -21.58 -10.23 -12.51
CA THR A 350 -20.67 -9.27 -11.91
C THR A 350 -20.51 -8.04 -12.79
N THR A 351 -19.82 -7.04 -12.27
CA THR A 351 -19.49 -5.82 -13.00
C THR A 351 -17.98 -5.70 -13.07
N VAL A 352 -17.45 -5.43 -14.25
CA VAL A 352 -16.03 -5.20 -14.50
C VAL A 352 -15.85 -3.76 -14.94
N GLU A 353 -14.96 -3.04 -14.28
CA GLU A 353 -14.52 -1.70 -14.70
C GLU A 353 -13.04 -1.76 -15.07
N MET A 354 -12.71 -1.54 -16.35
CA MET A 354 -11.35 -1.55 -16.89
C MET A 354 -11.31 -0.71 -18.17
N MET A 355 -10.19 -0.02 -18.43
CA MET A 355 -10.01 0.83 -19.61
C MET A 355 -11.08 1.93 -19.74
N ASP A 356 -11.47 2.55 -18.62
CA ASP A 356 -12.56 3.55 -18.53
C ASP A 356 -13.94 3.07 -19.02
N GLU A 357 -14.09 1.76 -19.21
CA GLU A 357 -15.34 1.12 -19.60
C GLU A 357 -15.89 0.26 -18.46
N GLN A 358 -17.22 0.17 -18.39
CA GLN A 358 -17.95 -0.64 -17.42
C GLN A 358 -18.77 -1.71 -18.14
N PHE A 359 -18.53 -2.97 -17.79
CA PHE A 359 -19.22 -4.14 -18.35
C PHE A 359 -20.04 -4.81 -17.27
N GLU A 360 -21.37 -4.76 -17.41
CA GLU A 360 -22.28 -5.58 -16.63
C GLU A 360 -22.46 -6.92 -17.36
N VAL A 361 -22.17 -8.02 -16.66
CA VAL A 361 -22.22 -9.35 -17.24
C VAL A 361 -23.14 -10.26 -16.45
N GLU A 362 -23.96 -11.00 -17.18
CA GLU A 362 -24.91 -11.96 -16.64
C GLU A 362 -24.36 -13.38 -16.69
N GLU A 363 -24.94 -14.30 -15.93
CA GLU A 363 -24.57 -15.71 -16.01
C GLU A 363 -24.83 -16.28 -17.42
N GLY A 364 -23.87 -17.02 -17.96
CA GLY A 364 -23.94 -17.61 -19.30
C GLY A 364 -23.06 -16.93 -20.34
N ALA A 365 -23.46 -17.03 -21.61
CA ALA A 365 -22.65 -16.59 -22.74
C ALA A 365 -22.62 -15.06 -22.86
N ASN A 366 -21.43 -14.48 -22.79
CA ASN A 366 -21.17 -13.05 -22.97
C ASN A 366 -20.06 -12.83 -24.00
N VAL A 367 -20.05 -11.65 -24.62
CA VAL A 367 -18.98 -11.18 -25.52
C VAL A 367 -18.36 -9.96 -24.87
N LEU A 368 -17.05 -9.97 -24.63
CA LEU A 368 -16.31 -8.87 -24.02
C LEU A 368 -15.00 -8.61 -24.75
N PRO A 369 -14.42 -7.41 -24.62
CA PRO A 369 -13.04 -7.15 -24.98
C PRO A 369 -12.08 -8.13 -24.27
N GLU A 370 -11.00 -8.51 -24.96
CA GLU A 370 -10.06 -9.53 -24.50
C GLU A 370 -9.49 -9.24 -23.10
N TYR A 371 -9.17 -7.99 -22.78
CA TYR A 371 -8.70 -7.61 -21.44
C TYR A 371 -9.70 -7.94 -20.33
N ALA A 372 -10.98 -7.60 -20.53
CA ALA A 372 -12.04 -7.82 -19.53
C ALA A 372 -12.36 -9.32 -19.42
N ALA A 373 -12.38 -10.03 -20.54
CA ALA A 373 -12.56 -11.47 -20.59
C ALA A 373 -11.44 -12.20 -19.82
N ILE A 374 -10.17 -11.86 -20.06
CA ILE A 374 -9.03 -12.45 -19.36
C ILE A 374 -9.10 -12.15 -17.87
N TYR A 375 -9.42 -10.91 -17.47
CA TYR A 375 -9.58 -10.55 -16.06
C TYR A 375 -10.61 -11.46 -15.35
N LEU A 376 -11.81 -11.62 -15.93
CA LEU A 376 -12.86 -12.49 -15.37
C LEU A 376 -12.44 -13.96 -15.30
N MET A 377 -11.79 -14.46 -16.35
CA MET A 377 -11.30 -15.84 -16.36
C MET A 377 -10.20 -16.05 -15.30
N CYS A 378 -9.25 -15.13 -15.18
CA CYS A 378 -8.21 -15.16 -14.13
C CYS A 378 -8.80 -15.08 -12.71
N LYS A 379 -9.89 -14.33 -12.51
CA LYS A 379 -10.64 -14.29 -11.24
C LYS A 379 -11.43 -15.57 -10.96
N GLY A 380 -11.57 -16.46 -11.95
CA GLY A 380 -12.39 -17.66 -11.86
C GLY A 380 -13.90 -17.39 -11.96
N ALA A 381 -14.28 -16.22 -12.48
CA ALA A 381 -15.68 -15.80 -12.67
C ALA A 381 -16.21 -16.08 -14.08
N ALA A 382 -15.36 -16.55 -14.99
CA ALA A 382 -15.75 -16.94 -16.33
C ALA A 382 -14.86 -18.08 -16.88
N GLU A 383 -15.35 -18.77 -17.90
CA GLU A 383 -14.64 -19.81 -18.64
C GLU A 383 -14.63 -19.47 -20.15
N TYR A 384 -13.57 -19.88 -20.85
CA TYR A 384 -13.40 -19.59 -22.28
C TYR A 384 -14.32 -20.48 -23.15
N MET A 385 -15.11 -19.87 -24.05
CA MET A 385 -16.03 -20.63 -24.92
C MET A 385 -15.47 -20.98 -26.30
N GLY A 386 -14.27 -20.51 -26.65
CA GLY A 386 -13.74 -20.63 -28.01
C GLY A 386 -14.16 -19.47 -28.92
N GLY A 387 -13.35 -19.20 -29.95
CA GLY A 387 -13.69 -18.20 -30.96
C GLY A 387 -14.89 -18.63 -31.80
N VAL A 388 -15.71 -17.66 -32.22
CA VAL A 388 -16.63 -17.87 -33.35
C VAL A 388 -15.77 -18.27 -34.53
N ARG A 389 -16.00 -19.48 -35.06
CA ARG A 389 -15.35 -19.92 -36.29
C ARG A 389 -15.67 -18.99 -37.45
#